data_AF-A0A392RUC8-F1
#
_entry.id   AF-A0A392RUC8-F1
#
_cell.length_a   1.000
_cell.length_b   1.000
_cell.length_c   1.000
_cell.angle_alpha   90.00
_cell.angle_beta   90.00
_cell.angle_gamma   90.00
#
_symmetry.space_group_name_H-M   'P 1'
#
loop_
_entity.id
_entity.type
_entity.pdbx_description
1 polymer ?
#
loop_
_entity_poly.entity_id
_entity_poly.type
_entity_poly.pdbx_seq_one_letter_code
_entity_poly.pdbx_strand_id
1 'polypeptide(L)' 'RVQSSWSVIDEQLREEIRISTKKTLLPAYGNFIGRFQSVPELGKHAEKYIKYETEDIEARINGLFQGSS' A
#
# COMPACT_ATOMS: atom_id res chain seq x y z
N ARG A 1 9.85 -5.41 -2.91
CA ARG A 1 10.52 -6.22 -1.86
C ARG A 1 11.81 -5.60 -1.34
N VAL A 2 12.46 -4.66 -2.06
CA VAL A 2 13.70 -4.00 -1.60
C VAL A 2 13.51 -3.25 -0.28
N GLN A 3 12.47 -2.44 -0.13
CA GLN A 3 12.18 -1.75 1.14
C GLN A 3 11.75 -2.69 2.27
N SER A 4 11.32 -3.91 1.93
CA SER A 4 10.93 -4.94 2.91
C SER A 4 12.16 -5.51 3.65
N SER A 5 13.35 -5.45 3.04
CA SER A 5 14.61 -5.87 3.67
C SER A 5 15.34 -4.72 4.37
N TRP A 6 14.85 -3.49 4.25
CA TRP A 6 15.44 -2.36 4.95
C TRP A 6 15.00 -2.36 6.41
N SER A 7 15.90 -1.97 7.31
CA SER A 7 15.64 -1.81 8.73
C SER A 7 15.91 -0.37 9.13
N VAL A 8 14.95 0.26 9.82
CA VAL A 8 15.14 1.60 10.43
C VAL A 8 15.09 1.40 11.94
N ILE A 9 16.23 1.54 12.63
CA ILE A 9 16.33 1.22 14.08
C ILE A 9 15.50 2.17 14.93
N ASP A 10 15.51 3.46 14.57
CA ASP A 10 14.73 4.50 15.24
C ASP A 10 13.23 4.27 14.99
N GLU A 11 12.49 3.96 16.06
CA GLU A 11 11.07 3.63 15.99
C GLU A 11 10.20 4.83 15.59
N GLN A 12 10.56 6.03 16.05
CA GLN A 12 9.84 7.25 15.72
C GLN A 12 10.00 7.57 14.24
N LEU A 13 11.23 7.58 13.74
CA LEU A 13 11.54 7.80 12.32
C LEU A 13 10.86 6.73 11.45
N ARG A 14 10.88 5.46 11.89
CA ARG A 14 10.21 4.37 11.20
C ARG A 14 8.72 4.64 11.05
N GLU A 15 8.05 5.07 12.11
CA GLU A 15 6.63 5.37 12.09
C GLU A 15 6.31 6.61 11.26
N GLU A 16 7.12 7.67 11.35
CA GLU A 16 6.97 8.86 10.51
C GLU A 16 7.06 8.54 9.02
N ILE A 17 8.02 7.71 8.61
CA ILE A 17 8.16 7.26 7.21
C ILE A 17 6.92 6.46 6.77
N ARG A 18 6.41 5.56 7.62
CA ARG A 18 5.20 4.79 7.31
C ARG A 18 3.98 5.70 7.18
N ILE A 19 3.78 6.62 8.12
CA ILE A 19 2.68 7.60 8.10
C ILE A 19 2.75 8.43 6.81
N SER A 20 3.92 8.96 6.48
CA SER A 20 4.13 9.74 5.25
C SER A 20 3.76 8.90 4.01
N THR A 21 4.25 7.66 3.95
CA THR A 21 3.95 6.74 2.85
C THR A 21 2.45 6.45 2.72
N LYS A 22 1.75 6.19 3.84
CA LYS A 22 0.30 5.98 3.84
C LYS A 22 -0.45 7.21 3.34
N LYS A 23 -0.10 8.40 3.85
CA LYS A 23 -0.74 9.68 3.50
C LYS A 23 -0.65 9.98 2.00
N THR A 24 0.42 9.57 1.34
CA THR A 24 0.57 9.73 -0.12
C THR A 24 -0.09 8.59 -0.90
N LEU A 25 0.17 7.34 -0.51
CA LEU A 25 -0.17 6.17 -1.33
C LEU A 25 -1.64 5.75 -1.20
N LEU A 26 -2.23 5.75 0.01
CA LEU A 26 -3.59 5.25 0.20
C LEU A 26 -4.63 6.11 -0.54
N PRO A 27 -4.59 7.45 -0.49
CA PRO A 27 -5.52 8.27 -1.27
C PRO A 27 -5.34 8.08 -2.79
N ALA A 28 -4.10 7.97 -3.25
CA ALA A 28 -3.81 7.76 -4.67
C ALA A 28 -4.32 6.39 -5.16
N TYR A 29 -4.09 5.33 -4.37
CA TYR A 29 -4.55 3.99 -4.69
C TYR A 29 -6.08 3.87 -4.61
N GLY A 30 -6.71 4.39 -3.56
CA GLY A 30 -8.17 4.41 -3.44
C GLY A 30 -8.84 5.13 -4.61
N ASN A 31 -8.29 6.28 -5.04
CA ASN A 31 -8.76 6.98 -6.23
C ASN A 31 -8.58 6.16 -7.51
N PHE A 32 -7.47 5.44 -7.64
CA PHE A 32 -7.25 4.52 -8.76
C PHE A 32 -8.29 3.40 -8.77
N ILE A 33 -8.55 2.75 -7.64
CA ILE A 33 -9.55 1.68 -7.52
C ILE A 33 -10.95 2.19 -7.89
N GLY A 34 -11.37 3.33 -7.35
CA GLY A 34 -12.68 3.91 -7.66
C GLY A 34 -12.84 4.24 -9.16
N ARG A 35 -11.78 4.74 -9.80
CA ARG A 35 -11.76 4.97 -11.26
C ARG A 35 -11.71 3.68 -12.06
N PHE A 36 -11.02 2.67 -11.57
CA PHE A 36 -10.89 1.38 -12.24
C PHE A 36 -12.23 0.65 -12.25
N GLN A 37 -12.92 0.62 -11.11
CA GLN A 37 -14.23 -0.03 -10.95
C GLN A 37 -15.35 0.67 -11.73
N SER A 38 -15.23 1.97 -12.01
CA SER A 38 -16.22 2.71 -12.81
C SER A 38 -16.12 2.43 -14.31
N VAL A 39 -15.06 1.76 -14.78
CA VAL A 39 -14.94 1.34 -16.19
C VAL A 39 -15.76 0.07 -16.42
N PRO A 40 -16.78 0.07 -17.29
CA PRO A 40 -17.76 -1.03 -17.38
C PRO A 40 -17.20 -2.43 -17.62
N GLU A 41 -16.16 -2.55 -18.46
CA GLU A 41 -15.58 -3.85 -18.81
C GLU A 41 -14.44 -4.27 -17.86
N LEU A 42 -13.78 -3.32 -17.21
CA LEU A 42 -12.71 -3.59 -16.24
C LEU A 42 -13.27 -3.83 -14.84
N GLY A 43 -14.33 -3.11 -14.45
CA GLY A 43 -14.99 -3.23 -13.15
C GLY A 43 -15.68 -4.58 -12.95
N LYS A 44 -16.28 -5.15 -14.01
CA LYS A 44 -16.91 -6.49 -13.96
C LYS A 44 -15.94 -7.63 -13.68
N HIS A 45 -14.65 -7.42 -13.91
CA HIS A 45 -13.60 -8.40 -13.74
C HIS A 45 -12.44 -7.84 -12.91
N ALA A 46 -12.75 -6.91 -12.01
CA ALA A 46 -11.75 -6.18 -11.24
C ALA A 46 -10.84 -7.11 -10.43
N GLU A 47 -11.39 -8.21 -9.91
CA GLU A 47 -10.69 -9.27 -9.18
C GLU A 47 -9.57 -9.95 -9.99
N LYS A 48 -9.63 -9.90 -11.33
CA LYS A 48 -8.58 -10.45 -12.19
C LYS A 48 -7.35 -9.55 -12.28
N TYR A 49 -7.52 -8.25 -12.00
CA TYR A 49 -6.48 -7.23 -12.19
C TYR A 49 -6.01 -6.61 -10.88
N ILE A 50 -6.89 -6.53 -9.88
CA ILE A 50 -6.59 -5.98 -8.56
C ILE A 50 -6.29 -7.14 -7.62
N LYS A 51 -5.00 -7.27 -7.29
CA LYS A 51 -4.51 -8.32 -6.39
C LYS A 51 -4.60 -7.95 -4.90
N TYR A 52 -4.65 -6.65 -4.62
CA TYR A 52 -4.56 -6.11 -3.26
C TYR A 52 -5.62 -5.03 -3.09
N GLU A 53 -6.44 -5.17 -2.05
CA GLU A 53 -7.34 -4.10 -1.63
C GLU A 53 -6.55 -2.98 -0.93
N THR A 54 -7.22 -1.85 -0.68
CA THR A 54 -6.56 -0.69 -0.04
C THR A 54 -6.03 -1.07 1.35
N GLU A 55 -6.77 -1.91 2.06
CA GLU A 55 -6.42 -2.45 3.38
C GLU A 55 -5.19 -3.37 3.32
N ASP A 56 -5.06 -4.17 2.27
CA ASP A 56 -3.88 -5.02 2.05
C ASP A 56 -2.62 -4.17 1.84
N ILE A 57 -2.75 -3.06 1.10
CA ILE A 57 -1.66 -2.11 0.88
C ILE A 57 -1.27 -1.45 2.21
N GLU A 58 -2.24 -1.02 3.02
CA GLU A 58 -1.95 -0.45 4.33
C GLU A 58 -1.22 -1.45 5.24
N ALA A 59 -1.71 -2.69 5.33
CA ALA A 59 -1.09 -3.74 6.13
C ALA A 59 0.37 -4.00 5.70
N ARG A 60 0.64 -3.96 4.39
CA ARG A 60 2.01 -4.08 3.85
C ARG A 60 2.90 -2.92 4.25
N ILE A 61 2.39 -1.68 4.25
CA ILE A 61 3.15 -0.50 4.69
C ILE A 61 3.50 -0.61 6.18
N ASN A 62 2.58 -1.10 7.02
CA ASN A 62 2.83 -1.34 8.45
C ASN A 62 3.98 -2.33 8.68
N GLY A 63 4.16 -3.29 7.77
CA GLY A 63 5.26 -4.25 7.78
C GLY A 63 6.62 -3.70 7.31
N LEU A 64 6.67 -2.50 6.72
CA LEU A 64 7.93 -1.97 6.17
C LEU A 64 8.91 -1.56 7.29
N PHE A 65 10.20 -1.58 6.95
CA PHE A 65 11.30 -1.06 7.78
C PHE A 65 11.55 -1.80 9.10
N GLN A 66 10.96 -2.98 9.29
CA GLN A 66 11.19 -3.83 10.47
C GLN A 66 12.49 -4.64 10.38
N GLY A 67 13.12 -4.71 9.20
CA GLY A 67 14.19 -5.66 8.89
C GLY A 67 13.65 -7.05 8.56
N SER A 68 14.47 -7.87 7.91
CA SER A 68 14.21 -9.31 7.80
C SER A 68 14.54 -9.96 9.14
N SER A 69 13.59 -10.72 9.72
CA SER A 69 13.94 -11.79 10.68
C SER A 69 14.86 -12.81 10.04
#